data_AF-A0A661JHP3-F1
#
_entry.id   AF-A0A661JHP3-F1
#
_cell.length_a   1.000
_cell.length_b   1.000
_cell.length_c   1.000
_cell.angle_alpha   90.00
_cell.angle_beta   90.00
_cell.angle_gamma   90.00
#
_symmetry.space_group_name_H-M   'P 1'
#
loop_
_entity.id
_entity.type
_entity.pdbx_description
1 polymer ?
#
loop_
_entity_poly.entity_id
_entity_poly.type
_entity_poly.pdbx_seq_one_letter_code
_entity_poly.pdbx_strand_id
1 'polypeptide(L)'
;MPVSKCEKRGRLEDMRLNTPLKLPKTVARWVLSWITSPQAVHLIGEPIFWLGGQRRSRKEFVLCRVKRVLVVRLDEIGDVVMTAPFLRELRRNLPHAWITLVVQPQVFNLVELCPYTNEVLTYDWKTKGHFPELRLHARALWLAFRHLWPCKFDLAILPRWGADYCHGTLIAYWSGAARQIGYSGSCDDRFLTHVLTDHTLRHEVEHNLDVIRYLGGTVREDHLELWTGNEDDVFAEGVLSSRGSHTRDLVVALGVGALHDRRRWPIYRFVDVGQWLVKEYNARLLVLGGGDEEHLGKEFQQIGSEV
;
A
#
# COMPACT_ATOMS: atom_id res chain seq x y z
N MET A 1 91.60 1.20 -12.27
CA MET A 1 91.38 2.00 -13.50
C MET A 1 91.01 1.04 -14.62
N PRO A 2 90.08 1.34 -15.55
CA PRO A 2 89.26 2.55 -15.78
C PRO A 2 87.85 2.40 -15.12
N VAL A 3 87.03 3.38 -14.72
CA VAL A 3 86.54 4.72 -15.17
C VAL A 3 85.31 4.69 -16.10
N SER A 4 84.25 5.38 -15.62
CA SER A 4 83.03 5.94 -16.29
C SER A 4 81.84 4.98 -16.47
N LYS A 5 80.55 5.37 -16.35
CA LYS A 5 79.80 6.65 -16.22
C LYS A 5 78.38 6.26 -15.74
N CYS A 6 77.83 6.84 -14.67
CA CYS A 6 76.80 7.90 -14.64
C CYS A 6 75.59 7.70 -15.58
N GLU A 7 74.41 7.34 -15.05
CA GLU A 7 73.15 8.03 -15.40
C GLU A 7 72.03 7.83 -14.37
N LYS A 8 71.29 8.91 -14.13
CA LYS A 8 70.27 9.11 -13.10
C LYS A 8 68.92 8.54 -13.56
N ARG A 9 68.13 7.96 -12.63
CA ARG A 9 66.68 8.22 -12.60
C ARG A 9 66.12 8.04 -11.20
N GLY A 10 65.54 9.13 -10.70
CA GLY A 10 65.01 9.26 -9.35
C GLY A 10 63.83 8.32 -9.12
N ARG A 11 63.87 7.68 -7.96
CA ARG A 11 62.73 7.06 -7.29
C ARG A 11 61.98 8.21 -6.60
N LEU A 12 60.82 8.59 -7.14
CA LEU A 12 59.83 9.40 -6.44
C LEU A 12 58.56 8.57 -6.33
N GLU A 13 58.08 8.52 -5.11
CA GLU A 13 57.12 7.61 -4.54
C GLU A 13 55.69 7.87 -5.05
N ASP A 14 54.91 6.79 -5.02
CA ASP A 14 53.48 6.73 -5.25
C ASP A 14 52.72 7.81 -4.47
N MET A 15 52.40 8.93 -5.12
CA MET A 15 51.41 9.89 -4.64
C MET A 15 50.02 9.44 -5.08
N ARG A 16 49.47 8.43 -4.40
CA ARG A 16 48.05 8.05 -4.51
C ARG A 16 47.18 9.15 -3.90
N LEU A 17 46.87 10.19 -4.66
CA LEU A 17 45.77 11.10 -4.37
C LEU A 17 44.50 10.57 -5.04
N ASN A 18 43.75 9.76 -4.29
CA ASN A 18 42.31 9.57 -4.51
C ASN A 18 41.68 9.02 -3.24
N THR A 19 41.60 9.86 -2.21
CA THR A 19 40.60 9.67 -1.17
C THR A 19 39.32 10.38 -1.64
N PRO A 20 38.21 9.67 -1.90
CA PRO A 20 36.97 10.32 -2.23
C PRO A 20 36.57 11.20 -1.04
N LEU A 21 36.24 12.46 -1.35
CA LEU A 21 35.80 13.47 -0.38
C LEU A 21 34.59 12.91 0.39
N LYS A 22 34.82 12.36 1.59
CA LYS A 22 33.75 11.85 2.44
C LYS A 22 32.99 13.06 2.98
N LEU A 23 31.87 13.40 2.35
CA LEU A 23 30.96 14.40 2.90
C LEU A 23 30.63 14.03 4.35
N PRO A 24 30.65 15.01 5.28
CA PRO A 24 30.23 14.76 6.66
C PRO A 24 28.81 14.18 6.65
N LYS A 25 28.55 13.13 7.45
CA LYS A 25 27.24 12.45 7.49
C LYS A 25 26.08 13.43 7.74
N THR A 26 26.33 14.53 8.43
CA THR A 26 25.41 15.64 8.67
C THR A 26 25.05 16.41 7.40
N VAL A 27 26.04 16.77 6.58
CA VAL A 27 25.82 17.44 5.29
C VAL A 27 25.12 16.50 4.31
N ALA A 28 25.52 15.22 4.26
CA ALA A 28 24.84 14.23 3.44
C ALA A 28 23.36 14.10 3.83
N ARG A 29 23.05 14.00 5.14
CA ARG A 29 21.68 13.91 5.64
C ARG A 29 20.86 15.18 5.34
N TRP A 30 21.49 16.36 5.44
CA TRP A 30 20.85 17.63 5.09
C TRP A 30 20.52 17.73 3.60
N VAL A 31 21.47 17.40 2.72
CA VAL A 31 21.26 17.35 1.27
C VAL A 31 20.18 16.33 0.91
N LEU A 32 20.21 15.14 1.53
CA LEU A 32 19.22 14.10 1.32
C LEU A 32 17.82 14.56 1.74
N SER A 33 17.70 15.18 2.91
CA SER A 33 16.43 15.73 3.40
C SER A 33 15.90 16.84 2.49
N TRP A 34 16.78 17.59 1.84
CA TRP A 34 16.38 18.60 0.87
C TRP A 34 15.87 17.96 -0.43
N ILE A 35 16.57 16.96 -0.97
CA ILE A 35 16.18 16.26 -2.21
C ILE A 35 14.85 15.51 -2.06
N THR A 36 14.56 14.97 -0.87
CA THR A 36 13.29 14.29 -0.59
C THR A 36 12.19 15.25 -0.15
N SER A 37 12.46 16.56 -0.08
CA SER A 37 11.43 17.55 0.28
C SER A 37 10.36 17.68 -0.82
N PRO A 38 9.11 18.01 -0.47
CA PRO A 38 8.06 18.23 -1.47
C PRO A 38 8.42 19.28 -2.53
N GLN A 39 9.15 20.32 -2.14
CA GLN A 39 9.59 21.39 -3.04
C GLN A 39 10.59 20.87 -4.08
N ALA A 40 11.57 20.07 -3.66
CA ALA A 40 12.54 19.48 -4.58
C ALA A 40 11.87 18.45 -5.51
N VAL A 41 10.94 17.64 -4.99
CA VAL A 41 10.17 16.68 -5.79
C VAL A 41 9.34 17.39 -6.87
N HIS A 42 8.73 18.54 -6.55
CA HIS A 42 8.05 19.41 -7.53
C HIS A 42 9.01 19.97 -8.58
N LEU A 43 10.14 20.52 -8.14
CA LEU A 43 11.15 21.09 -9.04
C LEU A 43 11.70 20.07 -10.05
N ILE A 44 11.83 18.81 -9.63
CA ILE A 44 12.32 17.72 -10.50
C ILE A 44 11.19 17.14 -11.36
N GLY A 45 10.01 16.91 -10.78
CA GLY A 45 8.92 16.19 -11.45
C GLY A 45 8.20 17.01 -12.52
N GLU A 46 7.92 18.30 -12.27
CA GLU A 46 7.15 19.13 -13.21
C GLU A 46 7.79 19.24 -14.61
N PRO A 47 9.11 19.46 -14.76
CA PRO A 47 9.78 19.41 -16.07
C PRO A 47 9.66 18.05 -16.77
N ILE A 48 9.77 16.94 -16.02
CA ILE A 48 9.63 15.58 -16.55
C ILE A 48 8.23 15.37 -17.12
N PHE A 49 7.20 15.79 -16.37
CA PHE A 49 5.82 15.64 -16.80
C PHE A 49 5.50 16.51 -18.02
N TRP A 50 6.01 17.75 -18.04
CA TRP A 50 5.86 18.66 -19.18
C TRP A 50 6.50 18.09 -20.45
N LEU A 51 7.75 17.61 -20.37
CA LEU A 51 8.45 16.98 -21.50
C LEU A 51 7.80 15.67 -21.93
N GLY A 52 7.31 14.87 -20.98
CA GLY A 52 6.61 13.60 -21.22
C GLY A 52 5.18 13.76 -21.77
N GLY A 53 4.68 14.99 -21.90
CA GLY A 53 3.31 15.29 -22.32
C GLY A 53 2.24 14.81 -21.34
N GLN A 54 2.63 14.57 -20.09
CA GLN A 54 1.75 14.27 -18.96
C GLN A 54 1.15 15.58 -18.41
N ARG A 55 0.18 15.48 -17.49
CA ARG A 55 -0.50 16.65 -16.87
C ARG A 55 -1.16 17.65 -17.83
N ARG A 56 -1.45 17.25 -19.08
CA ARG A 56 -2.24 18.08 -20.02
C ARG A 56 -3.71 18.11 -19.55
N SER A 57 -4.01 19.01 -18.64
CA SER A 57 -5.35 19.21 -18.12
C SER A 57 -6.28 19.74 -19.22
N ARG A 58 -7.43 19.10 -19.40
CA ARG A 58 -8.55 19.68 -20.15
C ARG A 58 -9.16 20.79 -19.29
N LYS A 59 -9.53 21.92 -19.92
CA LYS A 59 -10.13 23.09 -19.23
C LYS A 59 -11.34 22.71 -18.37
N GLU A 60 -12.09 21.68 -18.76
CA GLU A 60 -13.26 21.18 -18.04
C GLU A 60 -13.10 19.68 -17.74
N PHE A 61 -13.39 19.30 -16.50
CA PHE A 61 -13.38 17.90 -16.07
C PHE A 61 -14.79 17.36 -16.02
N VAL A 62 -14.95 16.20 -16.65
CA VAL A 62 -16.20 15.46 -16.68
C VAL A 62 -15.83 14.01 -16.39
N LEU A 63 -16.34 13.47 -15.28
CA LEU A 63 -15.97 12.13 -14.80
C LEU A 63 -16.12 11.07 -15.89
N CYS A 64 -17.26 11.03 -16.59
CA CYS A 64 -17.52 10.03 -17.63
C CYS A 64 -16.57 10.06 -18.85
N ARG A 65 -15.71 11.08 -18.98
CA ARG A 65 -14.69 11.19 -20.04
C ARG A 65 -13.31 10.69 -19.62
N VAL A 66 -13.13 10.35 -18.34
CA VAL A 66 -11.89 9.80 -17.79
C VAL A 66 -11.67 8.42 -18.40
N LYS A 67 -10.49 8.20 -18.99
CA LYS A 67 -10.12 6.95 -19.66
C LYS A 67 -9.17 6.11 -18.82
N ARG A 68 -8.35 6.73 -17.98
CA ARG A 68 -7.37 6.01 -17.16
C ARG A 68 -7.33 6.56 -15.74
N VAL A 69 -7.56 5.68 -14.77
CA VAL A 69 -7.58 6.00 -13.35
C VAL A 69 -6.53 5.19 -12.62
N LEU A 70 -5.80 5.85 -11.75
CA LEU A 70 -4.96 5.24 -10.74
C LEU A 70 -5.67 5.34 -9.39
N VAL A 71 -5.81 4.23 -8.68
CA VAL A 71 -6.26 4.21 -7.29
C VAL A 71 -5.08 3.77 -6.43
N VAL A 72 -4.75 4.52 -5.38
CA VAL A 72 -3.66 4.18 -4.47
C VAL A 72 -4.24 3.89 -3.08
N ARG A 73 -4.17 2.63 -2.64
CA ARG A 73 -4.66 2.14 -1.35
C ARG A 73 -3.57 1.32 -0.67
N LEU A 74 -2.65 2.00 0.03
CA LEU A 74 -1.47 1.40 0.67
C LEU A 74 -1.70 1.05 2.14
N ASP A 75 -2.95 0.84 2.50
CA ASP A 75 -3.42 0.63 3.86
C ASP A 75 -3.36 -0.85 4.28
N GLU A 76 -3.81 -1.15 5.50
CA GLU A 76 -3.88 -2.52 6.03
C GLU A 76 -5.17 -3.24 5.60
N ILE A 77 -5.28 -4.54 5.90
CA ILE A 77 -6.37 -5.42 5.44
C ILE A 77 -7.78 -4.82 5.57
N GLY A 78 -8.12 -4.26 6.74
CA GLY A 78 -9.46 -3.72 6.99
C GLY A 78 -9.81 -2.55 6.05
N ASP A 79 -8.87 -1.65 5.83
CA ASP A 79 -9.04 -0.48 4.98
C ASP A 79 -9.20 -0.86 3.50
N VAL A 80 -8.50 -1.91 3.06
CA VAL A 80 -8.64 -2.45 1.70
C VAL A 80 -10.00 -3.09 1.50
N VAL A 81 -10.49 -3.89 2.46
CA VAL A 81 -11.85 -4.48 2.40
C VAL A 81 -12.91 -3.37 2.32
N MET A 82 -12.76 -2.31 3.11
CA MET A 82 -13.66 -1.15 3.07
C MET A 82 -13.59 -0.34 1.76
N THR A 83 -12.64 -0.63 0.86
CA THR A 83 -12.52 0.01 -0.46
C THR A 83 -13.34 -0.71 -1.54
N ALA A 84 -13.83 -1.92 -1.28
CA ALA A 84 -14.63 -2.70 -2.23
C ALA A 84 -15.84 -1.94 -2.82
N PRO A 85 -16.74 -1.31 -2.01
CA PRO A 85 -17.85 -0.53 -2.55
C PRO A 85 -17.38 0.66 -3.41
N PHE A 86 -16.27 1.31 -3.05
CA PHE A 86 -15.69 2.38 -3.85
C PHE A 86 -15.22 1.89 -5.22
N LEU A 87 -14.52 0.74 -5.31
CA LEU A 87 -14.09 0.20 -6.59
C LEU A 87 -15.29 -0.18 -7.47
N ARG A 88 -16.33 -0.77 -6.88
CA ARG A 88 -17.58 -1.12 -7.56
C ARG A 88 -18.25 0.11 -8.15
N GLU A 89 -18.47 1.13 -7.34
CA GLU A 89 -19.12 2.37 -7.75
C GLU A 89 -18.25 3.16 -8.74
N LEU A 90 -16.92 3.16 -8.57
CA LEU A 90 -15.99 3.78 -9.52
C LEU A 90 -16.11 3.13 -10.90
N ARG A 91 -16.14 1.79 -10.98
CA ARG A 91 -16.36 1.05 -12.23
C ARG A 91 -17.73 1.36 -12.84
N ARG A 92 -18.79 1.50 -12.04
CA ARG A 92 -20.13 1.88 -12.52
C ARG A 92 -20.14 3.26 -13.17
N ASN A 93 -19.43 4.23 -12.58
CA ASN A 93 -19.30 5.58 -13.15
C ASN A 93 -18.34 5.64 -14.34
N LEU A 94 -17.40 4.70 -14.44
CA LEU A 94 -16.35 4.64 -15.46
C LEU A 94 -16.27 3.25 -16.14
N PRO A 95 -17.35 2.82 -16.84
CA PRO A 95 -17.45 1.44 -17.35
C PRO A 95 -16.33 1.07 -18.31
N HIS A 96 -15.84 2.04 -19.10
CA HIS A 96 -14.83 1.83 -20.13
C HIS A 96 -13.42 2.32 -19.75
N ALA A 97 -13.23 2.85 -18.53
CA ALA A 97 -11.91 3.33 -18.13
C ALA A 97 -10.98 2.17 -17.75
N TRP A 98 -9.69 2.34 -17.97
CA TRP A 98 -8.66 1.49 -17.38
C TRP A 98 -8.42 1.92 -15.94
N ILE A 99 -8.67 1.03 -14.97
CA ILE A 99 -8.47 1.29 -13.55
C ILE A 99 -7.29 0.45 -13.07
N THR A 100 -6.19 1.12 -12.73
CA THR A 100 -5.02 0.50 -12.07
C THR A 100 -5.12 0.75 -10.58
N LEU A 101 -5.06 -0.29 -9.77
CA LEU A 101 -5.04 -0.23 -8.31
C LEU A 101 -3.62 -0.52 -7.80
N VAL A 102 -3.12 0.32 -6.89
CA VAL A 102 -1.83 0.10 -6.22
C VAL A 102 -2.07 -0.21 -4.75
N VAL A 103 -1.60 -1.36 -4.29
CA VAL A 103 -1.75 -1.83 -2.91
C VAL A 103 -0.43 -2.28 -2.28
N GLN A 104 -0.41 -2.52 -0.97
CA GLN A 104 0.73 -3.20 -0.33
C GLN A 104 0.79 -4.67 -0.80
N PRO A 105 2.00 -5.29 -0.89
CA PRO A 105 2.11 -6.70 -1.22
C PRO A 105 1.31 -7.64 -0.30
N GLN A 106 1.16 -7.26 0.98
CA GLN A 106 0.52 -8.07 2.03
C GLN A 106 -1.00 -8.23 1.85
N VAL A 107 -1.62 -7.36 1.06
CA VAL A 107 -3.07 -7.29 0.84
C VAL A 107 -3.43 -7.52 -0.63
N PHE A 108 -2.44 -7.89 -1.46
CA PHE A 108 -2.62 -8.09 -2.90
C PHE A 108 -3.68 -9.15 -3.21
N ASN A 109 -3.62 -10.28 -2.52
CA ASN A 109 -4.54 -11.41 -2.72
C ASN A 109 -6.02 -11.05 -2.45
N LEU A 110 -6.29 -10.04 -1.60
CA LEU A 110 -7.66 -9.59 -1.35
C LEU A 110 -8.31 -8.90 -2.55
N VAL A 111 -7.50 -8.39 -3.47
CA VAL A 111 -7.95 -7.55 -4.60
C VAL A 111 -7.53 -8.11 -5.95
N GLU A 112 -6.74 -9.18 -6.00
CA GLU A 112 -6.21 -9.72 -7.26
C GLU A 112 -7.31 -10.22 -8.19
N LEU A 113 -8.42 -10.71 -7.63
CA LEU A 113 -9.61 -11.15 -8.36
C LEU A 113 -10.71 -10.07 -8.44
N CYS A 114 -10.40 -8.82 -8.06
CA CYS A 114 -11.37 -7.73 -8.11
C CYS A 114 -11.85 -7.46 -9.55
N PRO A 115 -13.14 -7.61 -9.86
CA PRO A 115 -13.67 -7.45 -11.22
C PRO A 115 -13.75 -5.99 -11.66
N TYR A 116 -13.56 -5.04 -10.73
CA TYR A 116 -13.68 -3.62 -10.99
C TYR A 116 -12.37 -2.96 -11.42
N THR A 117 -11.24 -3.64 -11.22
CA THR A 117 -9.90 -3.16 -11.59
C THR A 117 -9.39 -3.90 -12.83
N ASN A 118 -8.64 -3.22 -13.68
CA ASN A 118 -7.99 -3.83 -14.86
C ASN A 118 -6.59 -4.36 -14.54
N GLU A 119 -5.95 -3.77 -13.55
CA GLU A 119 -4.57 -4.07 -13.18
C GLU A 119 -4.38 -3.78 -11.69
N VAL A 120 -3.73 -4.70 -10.98
CA VAL A 120 -3.31 -4.50 -9.60
C VAL A 120 -1.79 -4.53 -9.55
N LEU A 121 -1.20 -3.46 -9.02
CA LEU A 121 0.24 -3.32 -8.79
C LEU A 121 0.51 -3.31 -7.29
N THR A 122 1.67 -3.83 -6.90
CA THR A 122 2.10 -3.80 -5.51
C THR A 122 3.18 -2.74 -5.30
N TYR A 123 3.10 -2.02 -4.18
CA TYR A 123 4.15 -1.11 -3.72
C TYR A 123 4.43 -1.29 -2.24
N ASP A 124 5.69 -1.59 -1.92
CA ASP A 124 6.16 -1.70 -0.54
C ASP A 124 6.84 -0.41 -0.10
N TRP A 125 6.09 0.36 0.70
CA TRP A 125 6.57 1.59 1.32
C TRP A 125 7.44 1.32 2.56
N LYS A 126 7.45 0.09 3.10
CA LYS A 126 8.28 -0.25 4.27
C LYS A 126 9.74 -0.31 3.83
N THR A 127 10.57 0.56 4.42
CA THR A 127 12.00 0.63 4.13
C THR A 127 12.82 0.35 5.39
N LYS A 128 13.85 -0.49 5.25
CA LYS A 128 14.84 -0.79 6.30
C LYS A 128 16.23 -0.35 5.84
N GLY A 129 17.10 -0.02 6.80
CA GLY A 129 18.52 0.28 6.56
C GLY A 129 18.86 1.77 6.45
N HIS A 130 20.02 2.09 5.85
CA HIS A 130 20.51 3.47 5.75
C HIS A 130 19.73 4.29 4.70
N PHE A 131 19.35 5.52 5.09
CA PHE A 131 18.63 6.50 4.25
C PHE A 131 17.28 6.00 3.72
N PRO A 132 16.31 5.69 4.61
CA PRO A 132 15.00 5.13 4.23
C PRO A 132 14.24 6.02 3.24
N GLU A 133 14.21 7.34 3.47
CA GLU A 133 13.54 8.31 2.60
C GLU A 133 14.04 8.25 1.15
N LEU A 134 15.36 8.31 0.92
CA LEU A 134 15.89 8.26 -0.44
C LEU A 134 15.51 6.95 -1.16
N ARG A 135 15.56 5.83 -0.44
CA ARG A 135 15.18 4.51 -0.98
C ARG A 135 13.71 4.47 -1.36
N LEU A 136 12.85 5.04 -0.53
CA LEU A 136 11.43 5.14 -0.79
C LEU A 136 11.14 5.96 -2.05
N HIS A 137 11.73 7.16 -2.15
CA HIS A 137 11.61 8.02 -3.34
C HIS A 137 12.15 7.33 -4.60
N ALA A 138 13.30 6.63 -4.51
CA ALA A 138 13.85 5.88 -5.62
C ALA A 138 12.93 4.72 -6.06
N ARG A 139 12.31 4.00 -5.11
CA ARG A 139 11.32 2.95 -5.41
C ARG A 139 10.07 3.52 -6.05
N ALA A 140 9.57 4.66 -5.55
CA ALA A 140 8.42 5.36 -6.11
C ALA A 140 8.69 5.79 -7.56
N LEU A 141 9.86 6.38 -7.82
CA LEU A 141 10.33 6.75 -9.15
C LEU A 141 10.46 5.54 -10.08
N TRP A 142 11.01 4.44 -9.58
CA TRP A 142 11.16 3.21 -10.35
C TRP A 142 9.81 2.61 -10.74
N LEU A 143 8.86 2.51 -9.80
CA LEU A 143 7.48 2.09 -10.06
C LEU A 143 6.84 3.01 -11.11
N ALA A 144 6.99 4.32 -10.94
CA ALA A 144 6.41 5.31 -11.83
C ALA A 144 6.96 5.19 -13.26
N PHE A 145 8.29 5.16 -13.40
CA PHE A 145 8.95 5.00 -14.69
C PHE A 145 8.55 3.70 -15.40
N ARG A 146 8.51 2.58 -14.65
CA ARG A 146 8.32 1.25 -15.22
C ARG A 146 6.86 0.91 -15.53
N HIS A 147 5.92 1.41 -14.73
CA HIS A 147 4.52 0.99 -14.75
C HIS A 147 3.53 2.15 -14.93
N LEU A 148 3.78 3.33 -14.35
CA LEU A 148 2.77 4.40 -14.33
C LEU A 148 2.86 5.38 -15.51
N TRP A 149 4.08 5.78 -15.90
CA TRP A 149 4.30 6.74 -16.97
C TRP A 149 3.82 6.28 -18.35
N PRO A 150 3.97 4.99 -18.74
CA PRO A 150 3.42 4.49 -20.00
C PRO A 150 1.89 4.62 -20.06
N CYS A 151 1.22 4.58 -18.91
CA CYS A 151 -0.24 4.58 -18.83
C CYS A 151 -0.84 5.96 -19.09
N LYS A 152 -0.18 7.07 -18.68
CA LYS A 152 -0.74 8.44 -18.82
C LYS A 152 -2.13 8.57 -18.18
N PHE A 153 -2.18 8.52 -16.86
CA PHE A 153 -3.43 8.62 -16.10
C PHE A 153 -4.10 10.00 -16.26
N ASP A 154 -5.42 10.01 -16.37
CA ASP A 154 -6.22 11.24 -16.32
C ASP A 154 -6.48 11.65 -14.86
N LEU A 155 -6.63 10.65 -13.99
CA LEU A 155 -7.05 10.81 -12.61
C LEU A 155 -6.28 9.83 -11.71
N ALA A 156 -5.77 10.33 -10.58
CA ALA A 156 -5.25 9.53 -9.49
C ALA A 156 -6.09 9.81 -8.23
N ILE A 157 -6.55 8.76 -7.57
CA ILE A 157 -7.42 8.83 -6.40
C ILE A 157 -6.75 8.17 -5.20
N LEU A 158 -6.74 8.88 -4.08
CA LEU A 158 -6.28 8.40 -2.79
C LEU A 158 -7.46 8.45 -1.83
N PRO A 159 -8.27 7.38 -1.75
CA PRO A 159 -9.46 7.38 -0.92
C PRO A 159 -9.12 7.19 0.57
N ARG A 160 -7.98 7.64 1.07
CA ARG A 160 -7.58 7.47 2.48
C ARG A 160 -8.02 8.68 3.30
N TRP A 161 -8.80 8.47 4.35
CA TRP A 161 -9.13 9.53 5.31
C TRP A 161 -8.07 9.62 6.41
N GLY A 162 -7.44 10.79 6.55
CA GLY A 162 -6.42 11.06 7.56
C GLY A 162 -5.01 11.23 6.98
N ALA A 163 -4.01 11.24 7.86
CA ALA A 163 -2.62 11.48 7.47
C ALA A 163 -2.06 10.34 6.61
N ASP A 164 -1.34 10.72 5.54
CA ASP A 164 -0.66 9.80 4.63
C ASP A 164 0.70 9.39 5.20
N TYR A 165 0.70 8.32 6.01
CA TYR A 165 1.93 7.72 6.52
C TYR A 165 2.55 6.70 5.56
N CYS A 166 1.83 6.35 4.50
CA CYS A 166 2.19 5.27 3.58
C CYS A 166 2.77 5.80 2.26
N HIS A 167 2.93 7.12 2.15
CA HIS A 167 3.43 7.83 0.98
C HIS A 167 2.63 7.55 -0.30
N GLY A 168 1.32 7.33 -0.17
CA GLY A 168 0.43 7.16 -1.32
C GLY A 168 0.41 8.39 -2.21
N THR A 169 0.47 9.59 -1.61
CA THR A 169 0.44 10.88 -2.29
C THR A 169 1.66 11.07 -3.18
N LEU A 170 2.81 10.56 -2.76
CA LEU A 170 4.04 10.56 -3.56
C LEU A 170 3.88 9.67 -4.81
N ILE A 171 3.25 8.50 -4.70
CA ILE A 171 2.95 7.62 -5.84
C ILE A 171 1.95 8.28 -6.79
N ALA A 172 0.89 8.89 -6.27
CA ALA A 172 -0.08 9.62 -7.08
C ALA A 172 0.55 10.82 -7.81
N TYR A 173 1.48 11.54 -7.17
CA TYR A 173 2.24 12.61 -7.81
C TYR A 173 3.11 12.07 -8.95
N TRP A 174 3.93 11.05 -8.67
CA TRP A 174 4.83 10.45 -9.65
C TRP A 174 4.11 9.71 -10.77
N SER A 175 2.83 9.35 -10.60
CA SER A 175 2.02 8.82 -11.69
C SER A 175 1.91 9.77 -12.90
N GLY A 176 2.12 11.07 -12.68
CA GLY A 176 1.96 12.10 -13.69
C GLY A 176 0.50 12.34 -14.10
N ALA A 177 -0.46 11.86 -13.28
CA ALA A 177 -1.88 12.03 -13.54
C ALA A 177 -2.24 13.52 -13.71
N ALA A 178 -3.20 13.82 -14.60
CA ALA A 178 -3.63 15.20 -14.80
C ALA A 178 -4.35 15.80 -13.58
N ARG A 179 -4.96 14.94 -12.76
CA ARG A 179 -5.58 15.30 -11.48
C ARG A 179 -5.26 14.25 -10.43
N GLN A 180 -4.89 14.69 -9.25
CA GLN A 180 -4.71 13.92 -8.02
C GLN A 180 -5.74 14.39 -6.99
N ILE A 181 -6.49 13.45 -6.42
CA ILE A 181 -7.55 13.70 -5.44
C ILE A 181 -7.31 12.88 -4.19
N GLY A 182 -7.35 13.52 -3.03
CA GLY A 182 -7.24 12.85 -1.73
C GLY A 182 -7.71 13.76 -0.59
N TYR A 183 -7.84 13.20 0.61
CA TYR A 183 -8.17 13.97 1.80
C TYR A 183 -6.96 14.75 2.33
N SER A 184 -7.24 15.87 3.01
CA SER A 184 -6.22 16.64 3.71
C SER A 184 -5.65 15.84 4.87
N GLY A 185 -4.32 15.70 4.89
CA GLY A 185 -3.62 14.76 5.76
C GLY A 185 -2.25 15.29 6.19
N SER A 186 -2.25 16.37 6.96
CA SER A 186 -1.12 16.91 7.74
C SER A 186 0.07 17.55 7.01
N CYS A 187 0.54 17.11 5.82
CA CYS A 187 1.71 17.75 5.16
C CYS A 187 1.79 17.60 3.62
N ASP A 188 1.31 16.50 3.05
CA ASP A 188 1.59 16.13 1.64
C ASP A 188 0.54 16.58 0.63
N ASP A 189 -0.47 17.35 1.07
CA ASP A 189 -1.52 17.94 0.23
C ASP A 189 -0.96 18.74 -0.97
N ARG A 190 0.29 19.21 -0.87
CA ARG A 190 1.01 19.91 -1.96
C ARG A 190 1.14 19.09 -3.24
N PHE A 191 1.03 17.77 -3.15
CA PHE A 191 1.08 16.87 -4.30
C PHE A 191 -0.29 16.59 -4.91
N LEU A 192 -1.36 17.01 -4.23
CA LEU A 192 -2.74 16.88 -4.68
C LEU A 192 -3.17 18.12 -5.47
N THR A 193 -3.91 17.92 -6.56
CA THR A 193 -4.57 19.03 -7.27
C THR A 193 -5.95 19.36 -6.68
N HIS A 194 -6.60 18.37 -6.06
CA HIS A 194 -7.90 18.52 -5.41
C HIS A 194 -7.84 17.89 -4.03
N VAL A 195 -8.01 18.73 -3.00
CA VAL A 195 -7.94 18.31 -1.60
C VAL A 195 -9.35 18.30 -1.03
N LEU A 196 -9.76 17.16 -0.47
CA LEU A 196 -11.00 17.02 0.28
C LEU A 196 -10.75 17.44 1.74
N THR A 197 -11.50 18.43 2.21
CA THR A 197 -11.37 19.00 3.57
C THR A 197 -12.54 18.61 4.47
N ASP A 198 -13.35 17.63 4.08
CA ASP A 198 -14.43 17.12 4.94
C ASP A 198 -13.83 16.31 6.09
N HIS A 199 -13.99 16.84 7.30
CA HIS A 199 -13.55 16.23 8.55
C HIS A 199 -14.73 15.68 9.38
N THR A 200 -15.93 15.58 8.79
CA THR A 200 -17.07 14.97 9.46
C THR A 200 -16.77 13.50 9.72
N LEU A 201 -16.99 13.05 10.96
CA LEU A 201 -16.74 11.66 11.34
C LEU A 201 -17.78 10.76 10.66
N ARG A 202 -17.33 9.90 9.75
CA ARG A 202 -18.17 8.87 9.11
C ARG A 202 -17.45 7.53 9.10
N HIS A 203 -18.16 6.51 8.66
CA HIS A 203 -17.53 5.22 8.37
C HIS A 203 -16.55 5.36 7.20
N GLU A 204 -15.42 4.66 7.21
CA GLU A 204 -14.39 4.75 6.16
C GLU A 204 -14.95 4.43 4.76
N VAL A 205 -15.92 3.50 4.68
CA VAL A 205 -16.68 3.22 3.45
C VAL A 205 -17.32 4.49 2.87
N GLU A 206 -17.98 5.30 3.72
CA GLU A 206 -18.60 6.54 3.26
C GLU A 206 -17.56 7.57 2.84
N HIS A 207 -16.42 7.66 3.54
CA HIS A 207 -15.31 8.51 3.13
C HIS A 207 -14.76 8.11 1.75
N ASN A 208 -14.64 6.82 1.47
CA ASN A 208 -14.24 6.33 0.16
C ASN A 208 -15.25 6.75 -0.92
N LEU A 209 -16.54 6.55 -0.65
CA LEU A 209 -17.65 6.85 -1.57
C LEU A 209 -17.84 8.37 -1.80
N ASP A 210 -17.54 9.20 -0.80
CA ASP A 210 -17.59 10.66 -0.90
C ASP A 210 -16.63 11.20 -1.97
N VAL A 211 -15.53 10.49 -2.26
CA VAL A 211 -14.64 10.86 -3.36
C VAL A 211 -15.35 10.77 -4.71
N ILE A 212 -16.20 9.75 -4.90
CA ILE A 212 -17.01 9.61 -6.13
C ILE A 212 -18.06 10.72 -6.21
N ARG A 213 -18.70 11.04 -5.08
CA ARG A 213 -19.70 12.12 -5.00
C ARG A 213 -19.05 13.47 -5.33
N TYR A 214 -17.86 13.74 -4.80
CA TYR A 214 -17.08 14.94 -5.10
C TYR A 214 -16.73 15.05 -6.59
N LEU A 215 -16.44 13.93 -7.23
CA LEU A 215 -16.16 13.84 -8.67
C LEU A 215 -17.41 14.06 -9.55
N GLY A 216 -18.58 14.24 -8.96
CA GLY A 216 -19.87 14.34 -9.66
C GLY A 216 -20.45 12.99 -10.09
N GLY A 217 -19.93 11.90 -9.53
CA GLY A 217 -20.45 10.54 -9.76
C GLY A 217 -21.65 10.22 -8.88
N THR A 218 -22.26 9.07 -9.15
CA THR A 218 -23.37 8.53 -8.36
C THR A 218 -22.91 7.31 -7.56
N VAL A 219 -23.48 7.14 -6.36
CA VAL A 219 -23.21 6.02 -5.47
C VAL A 219 -24.54 5.32 -5.18
N ARG A 220 -24.60 4.01 -5.41
CA ARG A 220 -25.82 3.20 -5.23
C ARG A 220 -25.74 2.23 -4.06
N GLU A 221 -24.58 1.61 -3.86
CA GLU A 221 -24.39 0.54 -2.88
C GLU A 221 -23.10 0.75 -2.08
N ASP A 222 -23.17 0.49 -0.79
CA ASP A 222 -22.08 0.60 0.19
C ASP A 222 -21.65 -0.75 0.79
N HIS A 223 -22.31 -1.85 0.40
CA HIS A 223 -22.03 -3.17 0.97
C HIS A 223 -20.61 -3.65 0.63
N LEU A 224 -19.99 -4.31 1.60
CA LEU A 224 -18.68 -4.94 1.45
C LEU A 224 -18.80 -6.22 0.63
N GLU A 225 -17.75 -6.52 -0.12
CA GLU A 225 -17.61 -7.78 -0.86
C GLU A 225 -16.15 -8.18 -0.92
N LEU A 226 -15.91 -9.47 -1.14
CA LEU A 226 -14.61 -10.07 -1.38
C LEU A 226 -14.71 -10.96 -2.62
N TRP A 227 -13.59 -11.15 -3.29
CA TRP A 227 -13.52 -11.92 -4.54
C TRP A 227 -12.59 -13.10 -4.32
N THR A 228 -13.18 -14.30 -4.26
CA THR A 228 -12.45 -15.56 -4.13
C THR A 228 -12.49 -16.33 -5.44
N GLY A 229 -11.45 -17.13 -5.66
CA GLY A 229 -11.32 -18.02 -6.80
C GLY A 229 -11.51 -19.49 -6.42
N ASN A 230 -11.53 -20.36 -7.44
CA ASN A 230 -11.68 -21.79 -7.23
C ASN A 230 -10.54 -22.40 -6.37
N GLU A 231 -9.34 -21.84 -6.43
CA GLU A 231 -8.21 -22.28 -5.59
C GLU A 231 -8.45 -21.97 -4.11
N ASP A 232 -9.09 -20.85 -3.80
CA ASP A 232 -9.47 -20.47 -2.43
C ASP A 232 -10.53 -21.43 -1.87
N ASP A 233 -11.53 -21.77 -2.69
CA ASP A 233 -12.58 -22.72 -2.33
C ASP A 233 -11.99 -24.11 -2.06
N VAL A 234 -11.11 -24.60 -2.95
CA VAL A 234 -10.41 -25.88 -2.78
C VAL A 234 -9.54 -25.87 -1.52
N PHE A 235 -8.83 -24.77 -1.25
CA PHE A 235 -8.04 -24.62 -0.03
C PHE A 235 -8.92 -24.66 1.22
N ALA A 236 -10.01 -23.90 1.25
CA ALA A 236 -10.94 -23.85 2.37
C ALA A 236 -11.59 -25.23 2.62
N GLU A 237 -12.05 -25.91 1.56
CA GLU A 237 -12.57 -27.27 1.66
C GLU A 237 -11.53 -28.26 2.17
N GLY A 238 -10.27 -28.16 1.75
CA GLY A 238 -9.17 -28.98 2.24
C GLY A 238 -8.90 -28.77 3.74
N VAL A 239 -8.90 -27.52 4.20
CA VAL A 239 -8.73 -27.16 5.62
C VAL A 239 -9.88 -27.71 6.46
N LEU A 240 -11.12 -27.62 5.98
CA LEU A 240 -12.29 -28.12 6.68
C LEU A 240 -12.37 -29.66 6.68
N SER A 241 -12.08 -30.30 5.54
CA SER A 241 -12.20 -31.75 5.36
C SER A 241 -11.09 -32.53 6.06
N SER A 242 -9.85 -32.01 6.07
CA SER A 242 -8.71 -32.65 6.75
C SER A 242 -8.90 -32.83 8.26
N ARG A 243 -9.83 -32.05 8.84
CA ARG A 243 -10.23 -32.12 10.25
C ARG A 243 -11.57 -32.84 10.45
N GLY A 244 -11.97 -33.66 9.47
CA GLY A 244 -13.17 -34.50 9.50
C GLY A 244 -14.48 -33.72 9.43
N SER A 245 -14.51 -32.52 8.83
CA SER A 245 -15.73 -31.71 8.78
C SER A 245 -16.73 -32.21 7.75
N HIS A 246 -17.94 -32.50 8.21
CA HIS A 246 -19.09 -32.69 7.35
C HIS A 246 -19.72 -31.34 7.04
N THR A 247 -20.40 -31.23 5.90
CA THR A 247 -21.07 -30.00 5.42
C THR A 247 -22.18 -29.46 6.33
N ARG A 248 -22.52 -30.15 7.43
CA ARG A 248 -23.59 -29.76 8.36
C ARG A 248 -23.10 -29.22 9.71
N ASP A 249 -21.80 -29.21 9.94
CA ASP A 249 -21.27 -28.88 11.25
C ASP A 249 -21.14 -27.37 11.42
N LEU A 250 -21.51 -26.86 12.60
CA LEU A 250 -21.35 -25.44 12.92
C LEU A 250 -19.87 -25.15 13.08
N VAL A 251 -19.29 -24.37 12.17
CA VAL A 251 -17.89 -23.91 12.24
C VAL A 251 -17.85 -22.48 12.75
N VAL A 252 -17.06 -22.23 13.79
CA VAL A 252 -16.84 -20.89 14.36
C VAL A 252 -15.36 -20.53 14.24
N ALA A 253 -15.07 -19.45 13.53
CA ALA A 253 -13.73 -18.91 13.40
C ALA A 253 -13.46 -17.85 14.49
N LEU A 254 -12.36 -18.00 15.21
CA LEU A 254 -11.91 -17.11 16.28
C LEU A 254 -10.62 -16.40 15.85
N GLY A 255 -10.70 -15.09 15.63
CA GLY A 255 -9.54 -14.23 15.46
C GLY A 255 -9.01 -13.82 16.84
N VAL A 256 -7.96 -14.49 17.32
CA VAL A 256 -7.41 -14.27 18.67
C VAL A 256 -6.30 -13.21 18.70
N GLY A 257 -5.83 -12.81 17.52
CA GLY A 257 -4.75 -11.85 17.32
C GLY A 257 -5.21 -10.40 17.14
N ALA A 258 -4.27 -9.48 17.29
CA ALA A 258 -4.41 -8.07 16.94
C ALA A 258 -3.02 -7.40 16.93
N LEU A 259 -2.84 -6.33 16.15
CA LEU A 259 -1.56 -5.62 16.09
C LEU A 259 -1.11 -5.03 17.43
N HIS A 260 -2.06 -4.54 18.24
CA HIS A 260 -1.78 -3.92 19.54
C HIS A 260 -2.34 -4.76 20.67
N ASP A 261 -1.52 -5.04 21.69
CA ASP A 261 -1.91 -5.85 22.85
C ASP A 261 -3.18 -5.34 23.55
N ARG A 262 -3.39 -4.01 23.59
CA ARG A 262 -4.60 -3.40 24.18
C ARG A 262 -5.89 -3.75 23.44
N ARG A 263 -5.79 -4.21 22.19
CA ARG A 263 -6.92 -4.66 21.37
C ARG A 263 -7.06 -6.19 21.38
N ARG A 264 -6.19 -6.91 22.09
CA ARG A 264 -6.29 -8.37 22.24
C ARG A 264 -7.12 -8.71 23.46
N TRP A 265 -8.09 -9.59 23.27
CA TRP A 265 -8.81 -10.19 24.38
C TRP A 265 -7.98 -11.37 24.93
N PRO A 266 -7.89 -11.55 26.27
CA PRO A 266 -7.04 -12.61 26.83
C PRO A 266 -7.41 -14.00 26.31
N ILE A 267 -6.39 -14.80 25.99
CA ILE A 267 -6.57 -16.13 25.34
C ILE A 267 -7.44 -17.07 26.18
N TYR A 268 -7.24 -17.10 27.51
CA TYR A 268 -8.07 -17.95 28.38
C TYR A 268 -9.57 -17.68 28.24
N ARG A 269 -9.98 -16.44 27.95
CA ARG A 269 -11.40 -16.10 27.75
C ARG A 269 -11.93 -16.57 26.40
N PHE A 270 -11.09 -16.56 25.36
CA PHE A 270 -11.43 -17.19 24.09
C PHE A 270 -11.60 -18.70 24.27
N VAL A 271 -10.77 -19.34 25.10
CA VAL A 271 -10.91 -20.76 25.43
C VAL A 271 -12.22 -21.03 26.15
N ASP A 272 -12.59 -20.24 27.17
CA ASP A 272 -13.86 -20.38 27.89
C ASP A 272 -15.06 -20.33 26.92
N VAL A 273 -15.06 -19.35 26.00
CA VAL A 273 -16.11 -19.22 24.95
C VAL A 273 -16.07 -20.40 23.98
N GLY A 274 -14.88 -20.81 23.56
CA GLY A 274 -14.70 -21.95 22.67
C GLY A 274 -15.26 -23.24 23.26
N GLN A 275 -14.95 -23.53 24.52
CA GLN A 275 -15.46 -24.70 25.24
C GLN A 275 -16.98 -24.66 25.37
N TRP A 276 -17.54 -23.50 25.70
CA TRP A 276 -18.99 -23.31 25.74
C TRP A 276 -19.64 -23.59 24.37
N LEU A 277 -19.06 -23.08 23.28
CA LEU A 277 -19.55 -23.32 21.90
C LEU A 277 -19.49 -24.81 21.52
N VAL A 278 -18.40 -25.50 21.87
CA VAL A 278 -18.25 -26.94 21.64
C VAL A 278 -19.31 -27.71 22.44
N LYS A 279 -19.51 -27.38 23.72
CA LYS A 279 -20.43 -28.09 24.60
C LYS A 279 -21.91 -27.89 24.22
N GLU A 280 -22.32 -26.65 23.98
CA GLU A 280 -23.74 -26.33 23.77
C GLU A 280 -24.19 -26.54 22.32
N TYR A 281 -23.30 -26.32 21.35
CA TYR A 281 -23.67 -26.34 19.92
C TYR A 281 -22.93 -27.40 19.12
N ASN A 282 -22.08 -28.23 19.76
CA ASN A 282 -21.18 -29.15 19.07
C ASN A 282 -20.37 -28.43 17.98
N ALA A 283 -20.00 -27.17 18.24
CA ALA A 283 -19.32 -26.33 17.28
C ALA A 283 -17.88 -26.76 17.07
N ARG A 284 -17.38 -26.59 15.86
CA ARG A 284 -15.97 -26.75 15.51
C ARG A 284 -15.30 -25.39 15.52
N LEU A 285 -14.17 -25.31 16.21
CA LEU A 285 -13.44 -24.06 16.32
C LEU A 285 -12.29 -24.03 15.30
N LEU A 286 -12.19 -22.90 14.60
CA LEU A 286 -11.04 -22.55 13.78
C LEU A 286 -10.37 -21.33 14.41
N VAL A 287 -9.09 -21.41 14.73
CA VAL A 287 -8.33 -20.25 15.21
C VAL A 287 -7.62 -19.61 14.03
N LEU A 288 -7.86 -18.32 13.83
CA LEU A 288 -7.27 -17.52 12.76
C LEU A 288 -6.24 -16.56 13.34
N GLY A 289 -5.14 -16.38 12.62
CA GLY A 289 -4.07 -15.44 12.97
C GLY A 289 -3.01 -15.35 11.88
N GLY A 290 -2.22 -14.28 11.91
CA GLY A 290 -1.04 -14.13 11.06
C GLY A 290 0.13 -15.00 11.53
N GLY A 291 1.18 -15.11 10.71
CA GLY A 291 2.38 -15.89 11.06
C GLY A 291 3.06 -15.43 12.36
N ASP A 292 3.08 -14.13 12.62
CA ASP A 292 3.64 -13.56 13.86
C ASP A 292 2.76 -13.85 15.11
N GLU A 293 1.56 -14.37 14.91
CA GLU A 293 0.57 -14.67 15.95
C GLU A 293 0.45 -16.19 16.23
N GLU A 294 1.30 -17.02 15.61
CA GLU A 294 1.26 -18.48 15.79
C GLU A 294 1.37 -18.90 17.26
N HIS A 295 2.12 -18.13 18.06
CA HIS A 295 2.26 -18.35 19.51
C HIS A 295 0.93 -18.27 20.26
N LEU A 296 0.01 -17.37 19.85
CA LEU A 296 -1.32 -17.23 20.46
C LEU A 296 -2.21 -18.44 20.14
N GLY A 297 -2.09 -18.97 18.92
CA GLY A 297 -2.79 -20.20 18.53
C GLY A 297 -2.32 -21.41 19.34
N LYS A 298 -1.00 -21.51 19.59
CA LYS A 298 -0.43 -22.56 20.45
C LYS A 298 -0.89 -22.43 21.90
N GLU A 299 -0.91 -21.21 22.43
CA GLU A 299 -1.42 -20.93 23.78
C GLU A 299 -2.90 -21.33 23.91
N PHE A 300 -3.73 -20.98 22.93
CA PHE A 300 -5.14 -21.37 22.89
C PHE A 300 -5.30 -22.90 22.93
N GLN A 301 -4.53 -23.62 22.12
CA GLN A 301 -4.58 -25.08 22.06
C GLN A 301 -4.10 -25.74 23.36
N GLN A 302 -3.05 -25.20 23.99
CA GLN A 302 -2.53 -25.70 25.25
C GLN A 302 -3.57 -25.57 26.37
N ILE A 303 -4.09 -24.36 26.60
CA ILE A 303 -5.08 -24.10 27.66
C ILE A 303 -6.34 -24.94 27.42
N GLY A 304 -6.80 -25.02 26.17
CA GLY A 304 -7.98 -25.82 25.82
C GLY A 304 -7.79 -27.34 25.95
N SER A 305 -6.55 -27.83 26.06
CA SER A 305 -6.27 -29.27 26.27
C SER A 305 -6.09 -29.63 27.75
N GLU A 306 -5.83 -28.64 28.61
CA GLU A 306 -5.62 -28.81 30.06
C GLU A 306 -6.94 -28.82 30.86
N VAL A 307 -8.06 -28.46 30.22
CA VAL A 307 -9.40 -28.31 30.81
C VAL A 307 -10.40 -29.18 30.07
#